data_AF-A0A376GJ21-F1
#
_entry.id   AF-A0A376GJ21-F1
#
_cell.length_a   1.000
_cell.length_b   1.000
_cell.length_c   1.000
_cell.angle_alpha   90.00
_cell.angle_beta   90.00
_cell.angle_gamma   90.00
#
_symmetry.space_group_name_H-M   'P 1'
#
loop_
_entity.id
_entity.type
_entity.pdbx_description
1 polymer ?
#
loop_
_entity_poly.entity_id
_entity_poly.type
_entity_poly.pdbx_seq_one_letter_code
_entity_poly.pdbx_strand_id
1 'polypeptide(L)'
;MKKYLSLFLMLLTFAVFAQLRANNTESYYSMKGTFNSDKKEIIKKTIEKEFGEGILEESGYIWTGRGSFEIILNDNSLKMEIQKSTDNQEIVDKIKNLGDKILATKNINKFNT
;
A
#
# COMPACT_ATOMS: atom_id res chain seq x y z
N MET A 1 10.17 12.87 -51.79
CA MET A 1 11.09 12.21 -50.84
C MET A 1 10.77 12.70 -49.44
N LYS A 2 10.49 11.75 -48.52
CA LYS A 2 10.55 11.80 -47.04
C LYS A 2 10.22 13.17 -46.39
N LYS A 3 9.18 13.28 -45.56
CA LYS A 3 9.26 12.85 -44.15
C LYS A 3 7.86 12.79 -43.53
N TYR A 4 7.26 11.60 -43.51
CA TYR A 4 6.43 11.21 -42.37
C TYR A 4 7.42 10.87 -41.25
N LEU A 5 7.69 11.80 -40.34
CA LEU A 5 8.36 11.48 -39.08
C LEU A 5 8.17 12.59 -38.06
N SER A 6 6.93 12.77 -37.61
CA SER A 6 6.69 13.33 -36.27
C SER A 6 5.63 12.48 -35.59
N LEU A 7 5.90 11.18 -35.56
CA LEU A 7 5.29 10.25 -34.63
C LEU A 7 6.36 9.97 -33.57
N PHE A 8 6.68 10.98 -32.76
CA PHE A 8 7.65 10.80 -31.68
C PHE A 8 7.09 11.40 -30.40
N LEU A 9 6.73 10.48 -29.51
CA LEU A 9 6.74 10.62 -28.06
C LEU A 9 5.87 11.73 -27.46
N MET A 10 4.66 11.33 -27.11
CA MET A 10 4.19 11.59 -25.74
C MET A 10 3.46 10.35 -25.22
N LEU A 11 4.21 9.24 -25.12
CA LEU A 11 3.93 8.29 -24.06
C LEU A 11 4.21 9.04 -22.76
N LEU A 12 3.18 9.69 -22.22
CA LEU A 12 3.12 10.09 -20.82
C LEU A 12 3.18 8.79 -20.01
N THR A 13 4.39 8.24 -19.87
CA THR A 13 4.67 7.29 -18.81
C THR A 13 4.53 8.10 -17.53
N PHE A 14 3.33 8.10 -16.95
CA PHE A 14 3.16 8.48 -15.56
C PHE A 14 4.06 7.53 -14.77
N ALA A 15 5.26 7.98 -14.44
CA ALA A 15 6.06 7.33 -13.43
C ALA A 15 5.25 7.48 -12.14
N VAL A 16 4.45 6.47 -11.81
CA VAL A 16 3.80 6.39 -10.51
C VAL A 16 4.91 6.07 -9.52
N PHE A 17 5.49 7.12 -8.95
CA PHE A 17 6.46 6.96 -7.88
C PHE A 17 5.73 6.37 -6.68
N ALA A 18 6.17 5.20 -6.22
CA ALA A 18 5.65 4.65 -5.00
C ALA A 18 6.18 5.48 -3.83
N GLN A 19 5.28 5.94 -2.96
CA GLN A 19 5.61 6.75 -1.80
C GLN A 19 4.77 6.29 -0.63
N LEU A 20 5.04 5.08 -0.13
CA LEU A 20 4.50 4.63 1.15
C LEU A 20 5.25 5.33 2.28
N ARG A 21 4.51 5.95 3.19
CA ARG A 21 5.06 6.61 4.38
C ARG A 21 4.35 6.10 5.62
N ALA A 22 5.13 5.65 6.59
CA ALA A 22 4.66 5.34 7.92
C ALA A 22 4.69 6.58 8.82
N ASN A 23 3.73 6.67 9.74
CA ASN A 23 3.72 7.59 10.87
C ASN A 23 3.48 6.80 12.15
N ASN A 24 4.33 6.99 13.14
CA ASN A 24 4.30 6.25 14.39
C ASN A 24 4.40 7.23 15.56
N THR A 25 3.31 7.36 16.31
CA THR A 25 3.20 8.23 17.50
C THR A 25 2.90 7.38 18.73
N GLU A 26 2.83 7.97 19.92
CA GLU A 26 2.47 7.23 21.14
C GLU A 26 1.06 6.64 21.08
N SER A 27 0.09 7.38 20.53
CA SER A 27 -1.34 7.01 20.52
C SER A 27 -1.80 6.33 19.24
N TYR A 28 -0.98 6.27 18.19
CA TYR A 28 -1.43 5.84 16.88
C TYR A 28 -0.29 5.40 15.95
N TYR A 29 -0.61 4.46 15.05
CA TYR A 29 0.23 4.10 13.91
C TYR A 29 -0.57 4.19 12.61
N SER A 30 0.07 4.70 11.55
CA SER A 30 -0.42 4.55 10.19
C SER A 30 0.65 4.34 9.16
N MET A 31 0.23 3.80 8.02
CA MET A 31 0.97 3.80 6.78
C MET A 31 0.03 4.17 5.66
N LYS A 32 0.43 5.14 4.83
CA LYS A 32 -0.34 5.49 3.64
C LYS A 32 0.56 5.83 2.47
N GLY A 33 0.05 5.64 1.27
CA GLY A 33 0.72 6.09 0.06
C GLY A 33 0.30 5.33 -1.18
N THR A 34 0.99 5.65 -2.27
CA THR A 34 0.77 5.06 -3.58
C THR A 34 1.83 4.03 -3.92
N PHE A 35 1.51 3.13 -4.82
CA PHE A 35 2.39 2.11 -5.40
C PHE A 35 1.98 1.80 -6.85
N ASN A 36 2.86 1.15 -7.61
CA ASN A 36 2.53 0.69 -8.97
C ASN A 36 1.48 -0.42 -8.93
N SER A 37 0.44 -0.35 -9.76
CA SER A 37 -0.70 -1.27 -9.67
C SER A 37 -0.36 -2.75 -9.81
N ASP A 38 0.75 -3.09 -10.45
CA ASP A 38 1.31 -4.44 -10.51
C ASP A 38 1.68 -5.01 -9.12
N LYS A 39 1.78 -4.16 -8.08
CA LYS A 39 2.03 -4.55 -6.69
C LYS A 39 0.75 -4.86 -5.90
N LYS A 40 -0.44 -4.55 -6.43
CA LYS A 40 -1.70 -4.77 -5.70
C LYS A 40 -1.83 -6.21 -5.21
N GLU A 41 -1.59 -7.17 -6.09
CA GLU A 41 -1.79 -8.59 -5.78
C GLU A 41 -0.82 -9.13 -4.72
N ILE A 42 0.45 -8.69 -4.76
CA ILE A 42 1.44 -9.10 -3.74
C ILE A 42 1.16 -8.42 -2.40
N ILE A 43 0.72 -7.17 -2.40
CA ILE A 43 0.32 -6.46 -1.17
C ILE A 43 -0.91 -7.14 -0.57
N LYS A 44 -1.94 -7.42 -1.39
CA LYS A 44 -3.16 -8.15 -0.98
C LYS A 44 -2.80 -9.47 -0.31
N LYS A 45 -2.04 -10.34 -0.98
CA LYS A 45 -1.59 -11.62 -0.42
C LYS A 45 -0.79 -11.49 0.87
N THR A 46 -0.06 -10.38 1.04
CA THR A 46 0.71 -10.12 2.27
C THR A 46 -0.22 -9.75 3.43
N ILE A 47 -1.26 -8.96 3.17
CA ILE A 47 -2.29 -8.61 4.17
C ILE A 47 -3.12 -9.86 4.53
N GLU A 48 -3.54 -10.65 3.53
CA GLU A 48 -4.41 -11.81 3.74
C GLU A 48 -3.77 -12.92 4.57
N LYS A 49 -2.43 -13.04 4.53
CA LYS A 49 -1.69 -13.97 5.40
C LYS A 49 -1.81 -13.62 6.89
N GLU A 50 -2.03 -12.35 7.22
CA GLU A 50 -2.09 -11.87 8.60
C GLU A 50 -3.53 -11.69 9.08
N PHE A 51 -4.44 -11.29 8.20
CA PHE A 51 -5.80 -10.85 8.55
C PHE A 51 -6.93 -11.63 7.86
N GLY A 52 -6.61 -12.62 7.02
CA GLY A 52 -7.61 -13.35 6.22
C GLY A 52 -8.08 -12.54 5.00
N GLU A 53 -9.08 -13.04 4.29
CA GLU A 53 -9.60 -12.39 3.09
C GLU A 53 -10.24 -11.03 3.41
N GLY A 54 -9.94 -10.02 2.58
CA GLY A 54 -10.54 -8.70 2.68
C GLY A 54 -11.92 -8.65 2.06
N ILE A 55 -12.77 -7.75 2.56
CA ILE A 55 -14.08 -7.47 1.97
C ILE A 55 -13.86 -6.58 0.74
N LEU A 56 -14.36 -6.98 -0.43
CA LEU A 56 -14.31 -6.16 -1.63
C LEU A 56 -15.48 -5.17 -1.64
N GLU A 57 -15.18 -3.87 -1.62
CA GLU A 57 -16.13 -2.77 -1.76
C GLU A 57 -15.77 -1.88 -2.96
N GLU A 58 -16.60 -0.88 -3.26
CA GLU A 58 -16.36 0.08 -4.35
C GLU A 58 -15.00 0.79 -4.22
N SER A 59 -14.57 1.06 -2.99
CA SER A 59 -13.28 1.70 -2.74
C SER A 59 -12.11 0.77 -2.97
N GLY A 60 -12.25 -0.55 -2.78
CA GLY A 60 -11.16 -1.53 -2.82
C GLY A 60 -11.35 -2.67 -1.82
N TYR A 61 -10.26 -3.36 -1.47
CA TYR A 61 -10.29 -4.38 -0.43
C TYR A 61 -10.14 -3.74 0.95
N ILE A 62 -10.99 -4.13 1.89
CA ILE A 62 -11.06 -3.57 3.23
C ILE A 62 -10.87 -4.68 4.29
N TRP A 63 -10.02 -4.41 5.27
CA TRP A 63 -9.91 -5.19 6.51
C TRP A 63 -10.15 -4.27 7.71
N THR A 64 -11.03 -4.68 8.59
CA THR A 64 -11.30 -3.96 9.85
C THR A 64 -11.36 -4.94 11.01
N GLY A 65 -10.84 -4.55 12.17
CA GLY A 65 -10.99 -5.34 13.40
C GLY A 65 -11.72 -4.56 14.47
N ARG A 66 -13.02 -4.82 14.69
CA ARG A 66 -13.85 -4.28 15.80
C ARG A 66 -13.52 -2.83 16.25
N GLY A 67 -13.29 -1.91 15.29
CA GLY A 67 -12.97 -0.50 15.56
C GLY A 67 -11.52 -0.20 16.02
N SER A 68 -10.66 -1.21 16.11
CA SER A 68 -9.25 -1.04 16.48
C SER A 68 -8.37 -0.62 15.29
N PHE A 69 -8.66 -1.11 14.09
CA PHE A 69 -7.89 -0.79 12.88
C PHE A 69 -8.72 -0.81 11.60
N GLU A 70 -8.15 -0.18 10.59
CA GLU A 70 -8.62 -0.18 9.20
C GLU A 70 -7.44 -0.33 8.24
N ILE A 71 -7.57 -1.23 7.27
CA ILE A 71 -6.66 -1.38 6.12
C ILE A 71 -7.50 -1.29 4.85
N ILE A 72 -7.14 -0.38 3.95
CA ILE A 72 -7.78 -0.19 2.65
C ILE A 72 -6.72 -0.35 1.57
N LEU A 73 -6.96 -1.28 0.64
CA LEU A 73 -6.10 -1.55 -0.51
C LEU A 73 -6.86 -1.36 -1.82
N ASN A 74 -6.42 -0.37 -2.59
CA ASN A 74 -7.01 -0.03 -3.89
C ASN A 74 -6.03 -0.41 -5.00
N ASP A 75 -6.32 -0.01 -6.24
CA ASP A 75 -5.50 -0.38 -7.40
C ASP A 75 -4.04 0.06 -7.31
N ASN A 76 -3.79 1.21 -6.70
CA ASN A 76 -2.47 1.84 -6.65
C ASN A 76 -2.19 2.54 -5.31
N SER A 77 -2.98 2.27 -4.28
CA SER A 77 -2.80 2.90 -2.97
C SER A 77 -3.13 1.97 -1.81
N LEU A 78 -2.44 2.22 -0.70
CA LEU A 78 -2.62 1.53 0.57
C LEU A 78 -2.85 2.58 1.65
N LYS A 79 -3.79 2.31 2.53
CA LYS A 79 -4.01 3.02 3.79
C LYS A 79 -4.10 1.97 4.90
N MET A 80 -3.35 2.15 5.97
CA MET A 80 -3.41 1.33 7.19
C MET A 80 -3.40 2.26 8.39
N GLU A 81 -4.33 2.07 9.31
CA GLU A 81 -4.50 2.95 10.48
C GLU A 81 -4.92 2.13 11.70
N ILE A 82 -4.29 2.39 12.85
CA ILE A 82 -4.65 1.78 14.13
C ILE A 82 -4.41 2.76 15.28
N GLN A 83 -5.43 2.94 16.12
CA GLN A 83 -5.28 3.61 17.41
C GLN A 83 -4.66 2.64 18.41
N LYS A 84 -3.66 3.10 19.15
CA LYS A 84 -2.96 2.28 20.14
C LYS A 84 -3.69 2.37 21.48
N SER A 85 -3.79 1.23 22.12
CA SER A 85 -4.30 1.07 23.48
C SER A 85 -3.55 -0.08 24.15
N THR A 86 -3.69 -0.20 25.46
CA THR A 86 -3.15 -1.36 26.20
C THR A 86 -3.75 -2.68 25.73
N ASP A 87 -4.99 -2.65 25.23
CA ASP A 87 -5.79 -3.86 24.99
C ASP A 87 -5.58 -4.41 23.57
N ASN A 88 -4.89 -3.68 22.68
CA ASN A 88 -4.71 -4.06 21.29
C ASN A 88 -3.24 -4.09 20.84
N GLN A 89 -2.30 -4.17 21.77
CA GLN A 89 -0.87 -4.16 21.48
C GLN A 89 -0.46 -5.25 20.46
N GLU A 90 -1.03 -6.46 20.54
CA GLU A 90 -0.77 -7.53 19.58
C GLU A 90 -1.14 -7.11 18.14
N ILE A 91 -2.28 -6.43 17.98
CA ILE A 91 -2.76 -5.97 16.66
C ILE A 91 -1.88 -4.82 16.16
N VAL A 92 -1.47 -3.91 17.05
CA VAL A 92 -0.52 -2.83 16.73
C VAL A 92 0.77 -3.41 16.14
N ASP A 93 1.32 -4.43 16.78
CA ASP A 93 2.55 -5.07 16.32
C ASP A 93 2.36 -5.82 15.00
N LYS A 94 1.23 -6.50 14.79
CA LYS A 94 0.89 -7.12 13.49
C LYS A 94 0.83 -6.08 12.37
N ILE A 95 0.19 -4.94 12.58
CA ILE A 95 0.04 -3.89 11.55
C ILE A 95 1.38 -3.19 11.27
N LYS A 96 2.21 -2.95 12.29
CA LYS A 96 3.57 -2.43 12.08
C LYS A 96 4.42 -3.41 11.27
N ASN A 97 4.44 -4.68 11.65
CA ASN A 97 5.17 -5.72 10.94
C ASN A 97 4.68 -5.88 9.50
N LEU A 98 3.38 -5.77 9.26
CA LEU A 98 2.80 -5.73 7.91
C LEU A 98 3.34 -4.54 7.10
N GLY A 99 3.37 -3.35 7.70
CA GLY A 99 3.97 -2.16 7.09
C GLY A 99 5.43 -2.38 6.68
N ASP A 100 6.24 -2.93 7.58
CA ASP A 100 7.65 -3.20 7.30
C ASP A 100 7.82 -4.24 6.18
N LYS A 101 7.00 -5.30 6.15
CA LYS A 101 6.98 -6.29 5.06
C LYS A 101 6.62 -5.67 3.71
N ILE A 102 5.64 -4.77 3.69
CA ILE A 102 5.22 -4.07 2.47
C ILE A 102 6.37 -3.17 1.99
N LEU A 103 6.96 -2.35 2.87
CA LEU A 103 8.10 -1.48 2.53
C LEU A 103 9.33 -2.27 2.05
N ALA A 104 9.58 -3.44 2.65
CA ALA A 104 10.69 -4.32 2.29
C ALA A 104 10.47 -5.08 0.97
N THR A 105 9.26 -5.04 0.40
CA THR A 105 8.99 -5.65 -0.91
C THR A 105 9.83 -4.91 -1.96
N LYS A 106 10.95 -5.53 -2.38
CA LYS A 106 12.08 -5.00 -3.19
C LYS A 106 11.73 -4.31 -4.53
N ASN A 107 10.46 -4.11 -4.85
CA ASN A 107 10.00 -3.48 -6.09
C ASN A 107 9.07 -2.27 -5.84
N ILE A 108 8.91 -1.80 -4.61
CA ILE A 108 8.20 -0.54 -4.34
C ILE A 108 9.16 0.65 -4.58
N ASN A 109 10.44 0.54 -4.22
CA ASN A 109 11.42 1.63 -4.30
C ASN A 109 12.68 1.31 -5.14
N LYS A 110 12.64 0.35 -6.08
CA LYS A 110 13.84 0.00 -6.86
C LYS A 110 14.12 1.09 -7.92
N PHE A 111 14.78 2.15 -7.47
CA PHE A 111 15.59 3.01 -8.33
C PHE A 111 16.70 2.13 -8.91
N ASN A 112 16.66 1.92 -10.22
CA ASN A 112 17.90 1.60 -10.93
C ASN A 112 18.67 2.92 -11.00
N THR A 113 19.66 3.08 -10.11
CA THR A 113 20.84 3.90 -10.39
C THR A 113 21.60 3.33 -11.57
#